data_AF-A0A9D8VL59-F1
#
_entry.id   AF-A0A9D8VL59-F1
#
_cell.length_a   1.000
_cell.length_b   1.000
_cell.length_c   1.000
_cell.angle_alpha   90.00
_cell.angle_beta   90.00
_cell.angle_gamma   90.00
#
_symmetry.space_group_name_H-M   'P 1'
#
loop_
_entity.id
_entity.type
_entity.pdbx_description
1 polymer ?
#
loop_
_entity_poly.entity_id
_entity_poly.type
_entity_poly.pdbx_seq_one_letter_code
_entity_poly.pdbx_strand_id
1 'polypeptide(L)'
;MTSFAIYEIIGFILALPLSYAMAWFARKYSKDTYKDELERLFSAMWNGREEDELTAWLQVKQIFMDKNAPKKMKYIRKKIDQLNKHNMYGSITVDKKGRIRKQKDSDPVHRNLFGDS
;
A
#
# COMPACT_ATOMS: atom_id res chain seq x y z
N MET A 1 -42.12 -19.56 -27.28
CA MET A 1 -40.91 -20.28 -26.84
C MET A 1 -39.76 -20.15 -27.84
N THR A 2 -40.01 -20.32 -29.14
CA THR A 2 -39.01 -20.15 -30.22
C THR A 2 -38.35 -18.77 -30.29
N SER A 3 -39.10 -17.69 -30.02
CA SER A 3 -38.54 -16.33 -30.02
C SER A 3 -37.45 -16.12 -28.96
N PHE A 4 -37.57 -16.77 -27.80
CA PHE A 4 -36.60 -16.65 -26.72
C PHE A 4 -35.26 -17.30 -27.10
N ALA A 5 -35.30 -18.48 -27.72
CA ALA A 5 -34.12 -19.19 -28.20
C ALA A 5 -33.36 -18.39 -29.29
N ILE A 6 -34.07 -17.64 -30.13
CA ILE A 6 -33.45 -16.78 -31.15
C ILE A 6 -32.66 -15.64 -30.50
N TYR A 7 -33.22 -14.96 -29.49
CA TYR A 7 -32.50 -13.92 -28.75
C TYR A 7 -31.30 -14.48 -27.98
N GLU A 8 -31.41 -15.69 -27.46
CA GLU A 8 -30.34 -16.36 -26.74
C GLU A 8 -29.15 -16.70 -27.66
N ILE A 9 -29.42 -17.22 -28.86
CA ILE A 9 -28.38 -17.51 -29.86
C ILE A 9 -27.70 -16.22 -30.33
N ILE A 10 -28.47 -15.17 -30.61
CA ILE A 10 -27.92 -13.86 -31.00
C ILE A 10 -27.06 -13.28 -29.87
N GLY A 11 -27.53 -13.38 -28.62
CA GLY A 11 -26.78 -12.97 -27.43
C GLY A 11 -25.47 -13.73 -27.29
N PHE A 12 -25.47 -15.04 -27.53
CA PHE A 12 -24.28 -15.88 -27.48
C PHE A 12 -23.27 -15.50 -28.58
N ILE A 13 -23.74 -15.29 -29.81
CA ILE A 13 -22.90 -14.87 -30.94
C ILE A 13 -22.27 -13.50 -30.70
N LEU A 14 -22.99 -12.57 -30.05
CA LEU A 14 -22.46 -11.25 -29.69
C LEU A 14 -21.55 -11.28 -28.46
N ALA A 15 -21.79 -12.18 -27.51
CA ALA A 15 -20.97 -12.32 -26.31
C ALA A 15 -19.54 -12.75 -26.63
N LEU A 16 -19.33 -13.60 -27.65
CA LEU A 16 -18.01 -14.06 -28.07
C LEU A 16 -17.06 -12.91 -28.49
N PRO A 17 -17.38 -12.08 -29.50
CA PRO A 17 -16.53 -10.96 -29.89
C PRO A 17 -16.45 -9.88 -28.80
N LEU A 18 -17.52 -9.67 -28.02
CA LEU A 18 -17.52 -8.71 -26.92
C LEU A 18 -16.54 -9.13 -25.80
N SER A 19 -16.52 -10.42 -25.45
CA SER A 19 -15.59 -10.97 -24.46
C SER A 19 -14.14 -10.84 -24.92
N TYR A 20 -13.86 -11.12 -26.20
CA TYR A 20 -12.54 -10.97 -26.79
C TYR A 20 -12.09 -9.50 -26.83
N ALA A 21 -12.98 -8.59 -27.22
CA ALA A 21 -12.74 -7.17 -27.19
C ALA A 21 -12.40 -6.71 -25.75
N MET A 22 -13.19 -7.12 -24.77
CA MET A 22 -12.97 -6.76 -23.37
C MET A 22 -11.62 -7.28 -22.84
N ALA A 23 -11.24 -8.51 -23.19
CA ALA A 23 -9.93 -9.05 -22.85
C ALA A 23 -8.78 -8.26 -23.51
N TRP A 24 -8.94 -7.86 -24.77
CA TRP A 24 -7.97 -7.01 -25.47
C TRP A 24 -7.87 -5.62 -24.85
N PHE A 25 -9.00 -5.00 -24.49
CA PHE A 25 -9.04 -3.74 -23.77
C PHE A 25 -8.35 -3.87 -22.41
N ALA A 26 -8.69 -4.89 -21.62
CA ALA A 26 -8.02 -5.16 -20.35
C ALA A 26 -6.50 -5.27 -20.53
N ARG A 27 -6.02 -6.01 -21.54
CA ARG A 27 -4.60 -6.14 -21.83
C ARG A 27 -3.95 -4.82 -22.30
N LYS A 28 -4.64 -4.02 -23.11
CA LYS A 28 -4.12 -2.75 -23.64
C LYS A 28 -4.05 -1.66 -22.58
N TYR A 29 -4.99 -1.66 -21.64
CA TYR A 29 -5.07 -0.66 -20.57
C TYR A 29 -4.40 -1.14 -19.26
N SER A 30 -4.13 -2.44 -19.12
CA SER A 30 -3.22 -2.98 -18.12
C SER A 30 -1.78 -2.64 -18.50
N LYS A 31 -1.44 -1.35 -18.40
CA LYS A 31 -0.04 -0.93 -18.43
C LYS A 31 0.57 -1.35 -17.10
N ASP A 32 1.47 -2.33 -17.14
CA ASP A 32 2.39 -2.60 -16.04
C ASP A 32 3.02 -1.29 -15.62
N THR A 33 2.53 -0.74 -14.52
CA THR A 33 3.03 0.53 -14.02
C THR A 33 4.32 0.20 -13.27
N TYR A 34 5.24 1.16 -13.20
CA TYR A 34 6.44 1.02 -12.38
C TYR A 34 6.12 0.63 -10.91
N LYS A 35 4.89 0.89 -10.45
CA LYS A 35 4.34 0.47 -9.17
C LYS A 35 4.09 -1.03 -9.08
N ASP A 36 3.52 -1.65 -10.11
CA ASP A 36 3.23 -3.10 -10.13
C ASP A 36 4.52 -3.90 -10.12
N GLU A 37 5.53 -3.46 -10.88
CA GLU A 37 6.87 -4.07 -10.83
C GLU A 37 7.49 -3.97 -9.43
N LEU A 38 7.32 -2.83 -8.77
CA LEU A 38 7.83 -2.57 -7.42
C LEU A 38 7.08 -3.41 -6.37
N GLU A 39 5.77 -3.52 -6.49
CA GLU A 39 4.91 -4.31 -5.60
C GLU A 39 5.16 -5.81 -5.79
N ARG A 40 5.43 -6.26 -7.02
CA ARG A 40 5.84 -7.64 -7.30
C ARG A 40 7.21 -7.96 -6.72
N LEU A 41 8.15 -7.02 -6.76
CA LEU A 41 9.46 -7.20 -6.13
C LEU A 41 9.34 -7.22 -4.60
N PHE A 42 8.49 -6.35 -4.06
CA PHE A 42 8.21 -6.29 -2.63
C PHE A 42 7.53 -7.58 -2.15
N SER A 43 6.52 -8.09 -2.86
CA SER A 43 5.84 -9.33 -2.48
C SER A 43 6.73 -10.56 -2.55
N ALA A 44 7.73 -10.57 -3.44
CA ALA A 44 8.74 -11.64 -3.48
C ALA A 44 9.70 -11.60 -2.27
N MET A 45 9.90 -10.42 -1.68
CA MET A 45 10.82 -10.20 -0.55
C MET A 45 10.12 -10.20 0.81
N TRP A 46 8.80 -10.00 0.82
CA TRP A 46 8.02 -9.85 2.03
C TRP A 46 7.47 -11.19 2.51
N ASN A 47 7.80 -11.56 3.75
CA ASN A 47 7.35 -12.80 4.38
C ASN A 47 5.91 -12.72 4.96
N GLY A 48 5.19 -11.61 4.74
CA GLY A 48 3.81 -11.41 5.22
C GLY A 48 3.67 -10.96 6.67
N ARG A 49 4.78 -10.71 7.38
CA ARG A 49 4.78 -10.14 8.75
C ARG A 49 4.95 -8.62 8.70
N GLU A 50 4.21 -7.89 9.53
CA GLU A 50 4.27 -6.41 9.58
C GLU A 50 5.66 -5.90 10.01
N GLU A 51 6.32 -6.60 10.93
CA GLU A 51 7.68 -6.25 11.40
C GLU A 51 8.74 -6.33 10.30
N ASP A 52 8.53 -7.22 9.31
CA ASP A 52 9.46 -7.45 8.20
C ASP A 52 9.19 -6.55 6.99
N GLU A 53 8.09 -5.79 7.00
CA GLU A 53 7.68 -4.94 5.87
C GLU A 53 8.71 -3.84 5.60
N LEU A 54 9.23 -3.19 6.66
CA LEU A 54 10.26 -2.17 6.52
C LEU A 54 11.56 -2.75 5.96
N THR A 55 11.94 -3.93 6.45
CA THR A 55 13.13 -4.66 6.00
C THR A 55 13.01 -5.04 4.52
N ALA A 56 11.84 -5.51 4.09
CA ALA A 56 11.57 -5.83 2.69
C ALA A 56 11.69 -4.59 1.79
N TRP A 57 11.14 -3.44 2.19
CA TRP A 57 11.29 -2.18 1.44
C TRP A 57 12.74 -1.68 1.37
N LEU A 58 13.53 -1.89 2.42
CA LEU A 58 14.96 -1.56 2.43
C LEU A 58 15.77 -2.44 1.46
N GLN A 59 15.47 -3.73 1.39
CA GLN A 59 16.12 -4.61 0.41
C GLN A 59 15.72 -4.26 -1.03
N VAL A 60 14.45 -3.93 -1.27
CA VAL A 60 14.00 -3.42 -2.59
C VAL A 60 14.73 -2.13 -2.95
N LYS A 61 14.91 -1.21 -2.00
CA LYS A 61 15.70 0.02 -2.20
C LYS A 61 17.14 -0.28 -2.61
N GLN A 62 17.78 -1.28 -2.01
CA GLN A 62 19.16 -1.66 -2.32
C GLN A 62 19.30 -2.13 -3.78
N ILE A 63 18.33 -2.91 -4.29
CA ILE A 63 18.32 -3.38 -5.69
C ILE A 63 18.23 -2.22 -6.69
N PHE A 64 17.49 -1.17 -6.34
CA PHE A 64 17.32 0.01 -7.18
C PHE A 64 18.33 1.13 -6.90
N MET A 65 19.30 0.91 -6.00
CA MET A 65 20.32 1.91 -5.67
C MET A 65 21.34 2.10 -6.80
N ASP A 66 21.63 1.02 -7.53
CA ASP A 66 22.56 1.00 -8.67
C ASP A 66 21.85 1.31 -10.00
N LYS A 67 20.53 1.09 -10.07
CA LYS A 67 19.71 1.38 -11.25
C LYS A 67 19.28 2.84 -11.22
N ASN A 68 19.75 3.64 -12.19
CA ASN A 68 19.41 5.05 -12.36
C ASN A 68 17.90 5.26 -12.72
N ALA A 69 17.00 5.04 -11.75
CA ALA A 69 15.55 5.06 -11.91
C ALA A 69 14.88 6.01 -10.88
N PRO A 70 14.90 7.34 -11.11
CA PRO A 70 14.51 8.33 -10.11
C PRO A 70 13.03 8.24 -9.68
N LYS A 71 12.13 7.84 -10.59
CA LYS A 71 10.69 7.68 -10.29
C LYS A 71 10.42 6.52 -9.33
N LYS A 72 11.12 5.39 -9.51
CA LYS A 72 10.99 4.19 -8.67
C LYS A 72 11.53 4.45 -7.27
N MET A 73 12.71 5.10 -7.19
CA MET A 73 13.34 5.48 -5.92
C MET A 73 12.47 6.44 -5.09
N LYS A 74 11.79 7.41 -5.73
CA LYS A 74 10.87 8.32 -5.05
C LYS A 74 9.67 7.59 -4.43
N TYR A 75 9.14 6.58 -5.11
CA TYR A 75 8.04 5.75 -4.59
C TYR A 75 8.47 4.93 -3.38
N ILE A 76 9.61 4.24 -3.46
CA ILE A 76 10.17 3.44 -2.36
C ILE A 76 10.40 4.32 -1.13
N ARG A 77 11.04 5.49 -1.29
CA ARG A 77 11.28 6.42 -0.16
C ARG A 77 9.98 6.85 0.52
N LYS A 78 8.94 7.19 -0.27
CA LYS A 78 7.64 7.58 0.28
C LYS A 78 7.01 6.45 1.10
N LYS A 79 7.11 5.18 0.67
CA LYS A 79 6.60 4.02 1.40
C LYS A 79 7.36 3.78 2.71
N ILE A 80 8.69 3.86 2.67
CA ILE A 80 9.54 3.77 3.86
C ILE A 80 9.19 4.87 4.87
N ASP A 81 9.03 6.11 4.42
CA ASP A 81 8.68 7.24 5.30
C ASP A 81 7.30 7.06 5.95
N GLN A 82 6.33 6.46 5.25
CA GLN A 82 5.01 6.15 5.79
C GLN A 82 5.08 5.08 6.88
N LEU A 83 5.82 3.99 6.64
CA LEU A 83 5.99 2.89 7.59
C LEU A 83 6.78 3.32 8.82
N ASN A 84 7.84 4.12 8.63
CA ASN A 84 8.65 4.63 9.73
C ASN A 84 7.84 5.55 10.65
N LYS A 85 6.97 6.41 10.09
CA LYS A 85 6.05 7.22 10.88
C LYS A 85 5.07 6.37 11.70
N HIS A 86 4.61 5.25 11.15
CA HIS A 86 3.72 4.33 11.85
C HIS A 86 4.42 3.66 13.05
N ASN A 87 5.72 3.36 12.93
CA ASN A 87 6.54 2.81 14.02
C ASN A 87 6.97 3.84 15.09
N MET A 88 6.93 5.14 14.80
CA MET A 88 7.29 6.20 15.75
C MET A 88 6.20 6.57 16.75
N TYR A 89 5.02 5.93 16.70
CA TYR A 89 3.97 6.13 17.72
C TYR A 89 4.26 5.42 19.05
N GLY A 90 5.42 4.76 19.20
CA GLY A 90 5.95 4.34 20.50
C GLY A 90 6.50 5.55 21.27
N SER A 91 5.93 5.84 22.43
CA SER A 91 6.11 7.03 23.29
C SER A 91 7.53 7.22 23.87
N ILE A 92 8.52 7.37 23.00
CA ILE A 92 9.92 7.55 23.38
C ILE A 92 10.46 8.84 22.75
N THR A 93 10.36 9.93 23.51
CA THR A 93 11.03 11.19 23.18
C THR A 93 12.45 11.15 23.75
N VAL A 94 13.44 11.37 22.88
CA VAL A 94 14.86 11.40 23.25
C VAL A 94 15.30 12.85 23.44
N ASP A 95 15.85 13.17 24.61
CA ASP A 95 16.37 14.51 24.93
C ASP A 95 17.70 14.76 24.19
N LYS A 96 18.13 16.02 24.02
CA LYS A 96 19.39 16.43 23.36
C LYS A 96 20.67 15.81 23.99
N LYS A 97 20.52 15.16 25.14
CA LYS A 97 21.56 14.43 25.89
C LYS A 97 21.47 12.90 25.74
N GLY A 98 20.65 12.38 24.81
CA GLY A 98 20.57 10.95 24.49
C GLY A 98 19.84 10.09 25.51
N ARG A 99 18.98 10.69 26.36
CA ARG A 99 18.24 9.95 27.39
C ARG A 99 16.82 9.62 26.92
N ILE A 100 16.43 8.35 27.11
CA ILE A 100 15.12 7.78 26.76
C ILE A 100 14.15 8.10 27.90
N ARG A 101 13.12 8.94 27.66
CA ARG A 101 12.02 9.11 28.62
C ARG A 101 10.83 8.26 28.16
N LYS A 102 10.51 7.19 28.90
CA LYS A 102 9.23 6.48 28.75
C LYS A 102 8.12 7.40 29.25
N GLN A 103 7.18 7.77 28.38
CA GLN A 103 5.99 8.50 28.80
C GLN A 103 5.14 7.55 29.65
N LYS A 104 5.08 7.82 30.95
CA LYS A 104 4.27 7.06 31.89
C LYS A 104 2.81 7.45 31.66
N ASP A 105 2.04 6.55 31.07
CA ASP A 105 0.59 6.59 31.14
C ASP A 105 0.18 6.58 32.62
N SER A 106 -0.46 7.67 33.04
CA SER A 106 -1.33 7.71 34.20
C SER A 106 -2.37 8.80 33.96
N ASP A 107 -3.42 8.43 33.21
CA ASP A 107 -4.76 9.02 33.28
C ASP A 107 -5.31 8.91 34.73
N PRO A 108 -6.27 9.74 35.21
CA PRO A 108 -7.59 9.82 34.56
C PRO A 108 -8.39 11.14 34.68
N VAL A 109 -9.31 11.34 33.71
CA VAL A 109 -10.74 11.66 33.88
C VAL A 109 -11.16 12.88 34.74
N HIS A 110 -11.91 13.79 34.08
CA HIS A 110 -12.89 14.75 34.62
C HIS A 110 -12.49 15.63 35.84
N ARG A 111 -12.13 16.89 35.55
CA ARG A 111 -12.61 18.05 36.33
C ARG A 111 -12.77 19.26 35.40
N ASN A 112 -13.80 19.19 34.56
CA ASN A 112 -14.56 20.42 34.30
C ASN A 112 -15.32 20.71 35.60
N LEU A 113 -15.22 21.95 36.07
CA LEU A 113 -16.34 22.82 36.45
C LEU A 113 -15.74 23.97 37.26
N PHE A 114 -15.65 25.13 36.61
CA PHE A 114 -16.02 26.44 37.12
C PHE A 114 -16.21 26.61 38.62
N GLY A 115 -15.64 27.69 39.15
CA GLY A 115 -16.39 28.56 40.06
C GLY A 115 -15.71 28.85 41.38
N ASP A 116 -15.08 30.01 41.45
CA ASP A 116 -15.11 30.98 42.54
C ASP A 116 -16.00 30.62 43.76
N SER A 117 -15.39 30.64 44.96
CA SER A 117 -15.75 31.48 46.13
C SER A 117 -15.10 30.93 47.39
#